data_AF-A0A1E7HYW4-F1
#
_entry.id   AF-A0A1E7HYW4-F1
#
_cell.length_a   1.000
_cell.length_b   1.000
_cell.length_c   1.000
_cell.angle_alpha   90.00
_cell.angle_beta   90.00
_cell.angle_gamma   90.00
#
_symmetry.space_group_name_H-M   'P 1'
#
loop_
_entity.id
_entity.type
_entity.pdbx_description
1 polymer ?
#
loop_
_entity_poly.entity_id
_entity_poly.type
_entity_poly.pdbx_seq_one_letter_code
_entity_poly.pdbx_strand_id
1 'polypeptide(L)'
;MDDYIPKPIDKNQMMSTIKAHLLPLSSSVKENSAPKPEATTISTGKADLLKYQQLDIKEALERIGGDMDILISILDNFDTYNSNFVNKVSSMVENNELKEAGDLAHNLKGSAANLSATALSKAALRLERSCRENQKENASAALNGVGVKLDLLKEEIASLNKDLS
;
A
#
# COMPACT_ATOMS: atom_id res chain seq x y z
N MET A 1 -5.97 -40.05 -4.78
CA MET A 1 -7.43 -39.88 -4.71
C MET A 1 -7.71 -38.96 -3.55
N ASP A 2 -8.26 -37.80 -3.86
CA ASP A 2 -9.02 -36.87 -3.01
C ASP A 2 -8.36 -36.26 -1.77
N ASP A 3 -7.40 -35.33 -1.98
CA ASP A 3 -7.04 -34.35 -0.95
C ASP A 3 -7.80 -33.03 -1.18
N TYR A 4 -8.99 -32.97 -0.59
CA TYR A 4 -9.83 -31.77 -0.50
C TYR A 4 -9.42 -30.96 0.74
N ILE A 5 -8.99 -29.70 0.54
CA ILE A 5 -8.82 -28.73 1.63
C ILE A 5 -10.08 -27.86 1.69
N PRO A 6 -10.94 -27.99 2.72
CA PRO A 6 -12.04 -27.07 2.92
C PRO A 6 -11.54 -25.71 3.41
N LYS A 7 -12.22 -24.66 2.95
CA LYS A 7 -12.11 -23.28 3.43
C LYS A 7 -12.68 -23.13 4.86
N PRO A 8 -12.31 -22.07 5.59
CA PRO A 8 -11.53 -20.92 5.14
C PRO A 8 -10.07 -20.95 5.60
N ILE A 9 -9.18 -20.59 4.67
CA ILE A 9 -7.78 -20.27 4.97
C ILE A 9 -7.77 -18.96 5.76
N ASP A 10 -7.48 -19.07 7.05
CA ASP A 10 -7.24 -17.93 7.92
C ASP A 10 -5.90 -17.28 7.51
N LYS A 11 -6.00 -16.06 6.98
CA LYS A 11 -4.84 -15.29 6.50
C LYS A 11 -3.81 -15.04 7.61
N ASN A 12 -4.23 -15.04 8.89
CA ASN A 12 -3.31 -14.92 10.03
C ASN A 12 -2.47 -16.19 10.20
N GLN A 13 -3.07 -17.35 9.93
CA GLN A 13 -2.37 -18.63 9.98
C GLN A 13 -1.37 -18.76 8.83
N MET A 14 -1.74 -18.33 7.61
CA MET A 14 -0.84 -18.34 6.46
C MET A 14 0.41 -17.46 6.67
N MET A 15 0.26 -16.26 7.20
CA MET A 15 1.40 -15.38 7.52
C MET A 15 2.26 -15.93 8.67
N SER A 16 1.65 -16.63 9.64
CA SER A 16 2.39 -17.27 10.74
C SER A 16 3.17 -18.49 10.27
N THR A 17 2.59 -19.31 9.37
CA THR A 17 3.26 -20.46 8.77
C THR A 17 4.43 -20.03 7.88
N ILE A 18 4.26 -18.97 7.09
CA ILE A 18 5.37 -18.42 6.28
C ILE A 18 6.50 -17.90 7.18
N LYS A 19 6.18 -17.20 8.29
CA LYS A 19 7.18 -16.75 9.28
C LYS A 19 7.86 -17.92 10.01
N ALA A 20 7.14 -19.00 10.31
CA ALA A 20 7.66 -20.15 11.03
C ALA A 20 8.58 -21.04 10.18
N HIS A 21 8.40 -21.07 8.85
CA HIS A 21 9.13 -21.95 7.94
C HIS A 21 10.24 -21.27 7.11
N LEU A 22 10.43 -19.95 7.26
CA LEU A 22 11.52 -19.19 6.59
C LEU A 22 12.81 -19.08 7.41
N LEU A 23 12.93 -19.75 8.56
CA LEU A 23 14.17 -19.80 9.33
C LEU A 23 14.73 -21.22 9.40
N PRO A 24 15.92 -21.47 8.84
CA PRO A 24 16.90 -22.34 9.45
C PRO A 24 17.77 -21.53 10.43
N LEU A 25 17.96 -22.07 11.63
CA LEU A 25 18.75 -21.50 12.72
C LEU A 25 20.20 -21.16 12.29
N SER A 26 20.69 -19.98 12.65
CA SER A 26 21.75 -19.82 13.65
C SER A 26 22.25 -18.38 13.70
N SER A 27 22.04 -17.69 14.82
CA SER A 27 23.14 -17.22 15.68
C SER A 27 22.62 -16.24 16.73
N SER A 28 22.77 -16.67 17.98
CA SER A 28 22.69 -15.90 19.21
C SER A 28 23.20 -14.47 19.09
N VAL A 29 22.35 -13.47 19.34
CA VAL A 29 22.74 -12.23 20.02
C VAL A 29 21.61 -11.77 20.94
N LYS A 30 21.88 -11.98 22.23
CA LYS A 30 21.35 -11.39 23.46
C LYS A 30 20.34 -10.24 23.32
N GLU A 31 19.22 -10.41 24.03
CA GLU A 31 18.54 -9.32 24.75
C GLU A 31 19.59 -8.47 25.48
N ASN A 32 19.73 -7.21 25.08
CA ASN A 32 20.37 -6.20 25.89
C ASN A 32 19.68 -4.86 25.63
N SER A 33 19.09 -4.34 26.69
CA SER A 33 18.44 -3.04 26.78
C SER A 33 19.38 -1.89 26.44
N ALA A 34 18.91 -0.97 25.56
CA ALA A 34 19.38 0.41 25.33
C ALA A 34 20.85 0.59 24.86
N PRO A 35 21.24 1.68 24.16
CA PRO A 35 20.59 2.99 24.05
C PRO A 35 20.37 3.51 22.62
N LYS A 36 19.53 4.54 22.53
CA LYS A 36 19.37 5.50 21.44
C LYS A 36 20.69 5.83 20.73
N PRO A 37 20.82 5.62 19.40
CA PRO A 37 21.85 6.26 18.61
C PRO A 37 21.33 7.61 18.13
N GLU A 38 22.06 8.62 18.56
CA GLU A 38 22.22 9.97 18.03
C GLU A 38 21.42 10.34 16.77
N ALA A 39 20.60 11.36 16.95
CA ALA A 39 20.02 12.15 15.89
C ALA A 39 21.15 12.73 15.03
N THR A 40 21.40 12.09 13.89
CA THR A 40 22.06 12.76 12.77
C THR A 40 21.09 13.82 12.30
N THR A 41 21.38 15.06 12.70
CA THR A 41 20.68 16.26 12.27
C THR A 41 21.01 16.48 10.81
N ILE A 42 20.24 15.84 9.93
CA ILE A 42 20.13 16.29 8.55
C ILE A 42 19.29 17.56 8.59
N SER A 43 20.00 18.69 8.68
CA SER A 43 19.46 20.03 8.58
C SER A 43 19.20 20.37 7.11
N THR A 44 18.20 19.74 6.52
CA THR A 44 17.56 20.19 5.27
C THR A 44 16.05 19.99 5.39
N GLY A 45 15.30 21.10 5.44
CA GLY A 45 13.89 21.12 5.04
C GLY A 45 12.85 20.50 5.98
N LYS A 46 12.98 20.58 7.31
CA LYS A 46 11.96 20.05 8.25
C LYS A 46 10.59 20.77 8.19
N ALA A 47 10.45 21.84 7.40
CA ALA A 47 9.28 22.70 7.35
C ALA A 47 8.24 22.34 6.28
N ASP A 48 8.57 21.53 5.26
CA ASP A 48 7.68 21.29 4.10
C ASP A 48 7.00 19.92 4.06
N LEU A 49 7.28 19.01 5.00
CA LEU A 49 6.66 17.66 4.99
C LEU A 49 5.17 17.65 5.35
N LEU A 50 4.63 18.74 5.92
CA LEU A 50 3.20 18.92 6.18
C LEU A 50 2.39 19.35 4.93
N LYS A 51 3.08 19.64 3.82
CA LYS A 51 2.46 19.99 2.52
C LYS A 51 1.78 18.79 1.87
N TYR A 52 2.23 17.58 2.19
CA TYR A 52 1.77 16.34 1.58
C TYR A 52 0.53 15.80 2.32
N GLN A 53 -0.61 15.85 1.64
CA GLN A 53 -1.92 15.46 2.17
C GLN A 53 -2.32 14.03 1.78
N GLN A 54 -1.76 13.45 0.72
CA GLN A 54 -2.06 12.06 0.34
C GLN A 54 -1.07 11.07 0.96
N LEU A 55 0.17 11.49 1.22
CA LEU A 55 1.26 10.73 1.82
C LEU A 55 1.68 11.28 3.18
N ASP A 56 1.71 10.42 4.19
CA ASP A 56 2.53 10.68 5.37
C ASP A 56 3.98 10.28 5.07
N ILE A 57 4.74 11.24 4.53
CA ILE A 57 6.14 11.03 4.14
C ILE A 57 6.99 10.60 5.33
N LYS A 58 6.72 11.13 6.53
CA LYS A 58 7.49 10.81 7.72
C LYS A 58 7.28 9.34 8.10
N GLU A 59 6.03 8.90 8.17
CA GLU A 59 5.71 7.50 8.49
C GLU A 59 6.23 6.56 7.40
N ALA A 60 6.08 6.91 6.11
CA ALA A 60 6.58 6.11 5.00
C ALA A 60 8.11 5.96 5.05
N LEU A 61 8.84 7.03 5.35
CA LEU A 61 10.30 7.04 5.46
C LEU A 61 10.78 6.22 6.67
N GLU A 62 10.11 6.33 7.82
CA GLU A 62 10.39 5.52 9.01
C GLU A 62 10.25 4.02 8.73
N ARG A 63 9.25 3.62 7.93
CA ARG A 63 9.03 2.22 7.54
C ARG A 63 10.09 1.65 6.60
N ILE A 64 10.66 2.49 5.75
CA ILE A 64 11.67 2.11 4.76
C ILE A 64 13.10 2.15 5.34
N GLY A 65 13.26 2.74 6.53
CA GLY A 65 14.53 2.79 7.25
C GLY A 65 15.29 4.11 7.10
N GLY A 66 14.61 5.19 6.71
CA GLY A 66 15.20 6.54 6.69
C GLY A 66 15.78 6.98 5.35
N ASP A 67 15.68 6.18 4.30
CA ASP A 67 16.27 6.47 2.99
C ASP A 67 15.25 7.10 2.03
N MET A 68 15.50 8.37 1.68
CA MET A 68 14.60 9.17 0.86
C MET A 68 14.63 8.75 -0.61
N ASP A 69 15.79 8.36 -1.13
CA ASP A 69 15.94 7.94 -2.54
C ASP A 69 15.22 6.61 -2.77
N ILE A 70 15.30 5.70 -1.79
CA ILE A 70 14.53 4.45 -1.82
C ILE A 70 13.03 4.73 -1.76
N LEU A 71 12.57 5.65 -0.89
CA LEU A 71 11.16 6.02 -0.82
C LEU A 71 10.64 6.54 -2.17
N ILE A 72 11.37 7.45 -2.81
CA ILE A 72 11.01 7.98 -4.14
C ILE A 72 10.91 6.85 -5.16
N SER A 73 11.92 5.98 -5.24
CA SER A 73 11.91 4.84 -6.18
C SER A 73 10.70 3.93 -5.97
N ILE A 74 10.31 3.68 -4.71
CA ILE A 74 9.11 2.90 -4.41
C ILE A 74 7.84 3.64 -4.84
N LEU A 75 7.75 4.95 -4.62
CA LEU A 75 6.60 5.77 -5.02
C LEU A 75 6.44 5.82 -6.55
N ASP A 76 7.52 5.99 -7.29
CA ASP A 76 7.50 6.01 -8.76
C ASP A 76 7.09 4.64 -9.33
N ASN A 77 7.60 3.55 -8.73
CA ASN A 77 7.20 2.19 -9.09
C ASN A 77 5.71 1.94 -8.78
N PHE A 78 5.21 2.49 -7.67
CA PHE A 78 3.80 2.40 -7.31
C PHE A 78 2.90 3.12 -8.32
N ASP A 79 3.25 4.35 -8.72
CA ASP A 79 2.50 5.10 -9.76
C ASP A 79 2.48 4.32 -11.07
N THR A 80 3.65 3.85 -11.51
CA THR A 80 3.78 3.08 -12.75
C THR A 80 2.93 1.82 -12.74
N TYR A 81 3.01 1.03 -11.67
CA TYR A 81 2.26 -0.23 -11.53
C TYR A 81 0.74 -0.03 -11.51
N ASN A 82 0.27 1.08 -10.92
CA ASN A 82 -1.16 1.35 -10.75
C ASN A 82 -1.75 2.29 -11.82
N SER A 83 -0.96 2.77 -12.77
CA SER A 83 -1.39 3.68 -13.85
C SER A 83 -2.62 3.20 -14.63
N ASN A 84 -2.76 1.88 -14.85
CA ASN A 84 -3.89 1.27 -15.56
C ASN A 84 -4.97 0.68 -14.64
N PHE A 85 -4.86 0.89 -13.32
CA PHE A 85 -5.77 0.29 -12.34
C PHE A 85 -7.23 0.64 -12.62
N VAL A 86 -7.53 1.93 -12.81
CA VAL A 86 -8.90 2.43 -13.01
C VAL A 86 -9.54 1.81 -14.25
N ASN A 87 -8.84 1.82 -15.38
CA ASN A 87 -9.32 1.25 -16.64
C ASN A 87 -9.59 -0.25 -16.50
N LYS A 88 -8.64 -0.99 -15.91
CA LYS A 88 -8.77 -2.44 -15.72
C LYS A 88 -9.96 -2.80 -14.84
N VAL A 89 -10.15 -2.09 -13.72
CA VAL A 89 -11.26 -2.35 -12.80
C VAL A 89 -12.59 -1.89 -13.40
N SER A 90 -12.62 -0.80 -14.19
CA SER A 90 -13.83 -0.37 -14.90
C SER A 90 -14.34 -1.46 -15.83
N SER A 91 -13.46 -2.03 -16.67
CA SER A 91 -13.81 -3.14 -17.55
C SER A 91 -14.35 -4.35 -16.78
N MET A 92 -13.70 -4.71 -15.67
CA MET A 92 -14.15 -5.83 -14.84
C MET A 92 -15.55 -5.58 -14.24
N VAL A 93 -15.79 -4.37 -13.71
CA VAL A 93 -17.09 -4.00 -13.15
C VAL A 93 -18.17 -4.02 -14.25
N GLU A 94 -17.89 -3.47 -15.43
CA GLU A 94 -18.79 -3.50 -16.59
C GLU A 94 -19.16 -4.94 -16.99
N ASN A 95 -18.18 -5.85 -17.01
CA ASN A 95 -18.34 -7.27 -17.34
C ASN A 95 -18.91 -8.14 -16.20
N ASN A 96 -19.29 -7.54 -15.06
CA ASN A 96 -19.74 -8.25 -13.84
C ASN A 96 -18.69 -9.17 -13.20
N GLU A 97 -17.41 -8.95 -13.46
CA GLU A 97 -16.26 -9.63 -12.84
C GLU A 97 -15.93 -9.00 -11.47
N LEU A 98 -16.94 -8.87 -10.61
CA LEU A 98 -16.85 -8.12 -9.35
C LEU A 98 -15.89 -8.75 -8.35
N LYS A 99 -15.72 -10.07 -8.38
CA LYS A 99 -14.78 -10.76 -7.48
C LYS A 99 -13.34 -10.38 -7.81
N GLU A 100 -12.97 -10.46 -9.09
CA GLU A 100 -11.64 -10.11 -9.61
C GLU A 100 -11.34 -8.62 -9.39
N ALA A 101 -12.32 -7.74 -9.63
CA ALA A 101 -12.23 -6.33 -9.31
C ALA A 101 -11.96 -6.09 -7.81
N GLY A 102 -12.65 -6.82 -6.93
CA GLY A 102 -12.46 -6.76 -5.49
C GLY A 102 -11.08 -7.22 -5.03
N ASP A 103 -10.51 -8.24 -5.65
CA ASP A 103 -9.16 -8.74 -5.36
C ASP A 103 -8.08 -7.73 -5.79
N LEU A 104 -8.26 -7.06 -6.94
CA LEU A 104 -7.37 -5.96 -7.34
C LEU A 104 -7.47 -4.77 -6.36
N ALA A 105 -8.68 -4.39 -5.95
CA ALA A 105 -8.88 -3.33 -4.96
C ALA A 105 -8.24 -3.70 -3.59
N HIS A 106 -8.28 -4.96 -3.19
CA HIS A 106 -7.59 -5.45 -1.99
C HIS A 106 -6.08 -5.25 -2.06
N ASN A 107 -5.47 -5.56 -3.20
CA ASN A 107 -4.04 -5.38 -3.43
C ASN A 107 -3.65 -3.89 -3.44
N LEU A 108 -4.44 -3.04 -4.09
CA LEU A 108 -4.23 -1.59 -4.07
C LEU A 108 -4.33 -1.04 -2.64
N LYS A 109 -5.32 -1.49 -1.86
CA LYS A 109 -5.48 -1.08 -0.46
C LYS A 109 -4.23 -1.38 0.37
N GLY A 110 -3.68 -2.59 0.23
CA GLY A 110 -2.51 -3.04 0.98
C GLY A 110 -1.24 -2.28 0.58
N SER A 111 -0.99 -2.14 -0.72
CA SER A 111 0.16 -1.40 -1.23
C SER A 111 0.09 0.10 -0.85
N ALA A 112 -1.07 0.74 -0.98
CA ALA A 112 -1.27 2.11 -0.51
C ALA A 112 -1.07 2.26 1.00
N ALA A 113 -1.53 1.28 1.80
CA ALA A 113 -1.33 1.29 3.25
C ALA A 113 0.15 1.19 3.64
N ASN A 114 0.94 0.37 2.94
CA ASN A 114 2.38 0.24 3.18
C ASN A 114 3.12 1.57 2.94
N LEU A 115 2.67 2.35 1.95
CA LEU A 115 3.22 3.68 1.63
C LEU A 115 2.65 4.80 2.50
N SER A 116 1.84 4.47 3.51
CA SER A 116 1.13 5.46 4.33
C SER A 116 0.20 6.38 3.52
N ALA A 117 -0.22 5.96 2.31
CA ALA A 117 -1.21 6.63 1.48
C ALA A 117 -2.64 6.32 1.98
N THR A 118 -2.94 6.79 3.19
CA THR A 118 -4.13 6.41 3.96
C THR A 118 -5.44 6.76 3.23
N ALA A 119 -5.49 7.90 2.54
CA ALA A 119 -6.68 8.32 1.80
C ALA A 119 -6.99 7.36 0.63
N LEU A 120 -5.97 6.96 -0.12
CA LEU A 120 -6.09 5.99 -1.20
C LEU A 120 -6.47 4.60 -0.67
N SER A 121 -5.82 4.15 0.41
CA SER A 121 -6.15 2.86 1.05
C SER A 121 -7.63 2.80 1.49
N LYS A 122 -8.17 3.87 2.08
CA LYS A 122 -9.59 3.96 2.45
C LYS A 122 -10.52 3.95 1.23
N ALA A 123 -10.16 4.61 0.14
CA ALA A 123 -10.94 4.57 -1.10
C ALA A 123 -10.95 3.16 -1.70
N ALA A 124 -9.79 2.50 -1.75
CA ALA A 124 -9.65 1.12 -2.23
C ALA A 124 -10.44 0.13 -1.36
N LEU A 125 -10.52 0.33 -0.04
CA LEU A 125 -11.35 -0.48 0.85
C LEU A 125 -12.85 -0.36 0.51
N ARG A 126 -13.33 0.85 0.19
CA ARG A 126 -14.73 1.05 -0.21
C ARG A 126 -15.04 0.29 -1.50
N LEU A 127 -14.14 0.37 -2.48
CA LEU A 127 -14.23 -0.37 -3.74
C LEU A 127 -14.21 -1.89 -3.50
N GLU A 128 -13.25 -2.40 -2.72
CA GLU A 128 -13.15 -3.82 -2.34
C GLU A 128 -14.47 -4.31 -1.73
N ARG A 129 -15.06 -3.53 -0.82
CA ARG A 129 -16.30 -3.88 -0.15
C ARG A 129 -17.49 -3.91 -1.11
N SER A 130 -17.69 -2.86 -1.91
CA SER A 130 -18.79 -2.81 -2.88
C SER A 130 -18.72 -3.94 -3.90
N CYS A 131 -17.53 -4.29 -4.36
CA CYS A 131 -17.28 -5.45 -5.22
C CYS A 131 -17.67 -6.77 -4.54
N ARG A 132 -17.22 -7.00 -3.29
CA ARG A 132 -17.53 -8.24 -2.54
C ARG A 132 -19.00 -8.39 -2.16
N GLU A 133 -19.70 -7.28 -1.96
CA GLU A 133 -21.13 -7.24 -1.67
C GLU A 133 -21.98 -7.30 -2.96
N ASN A 134 -21.37 -7.48 -4.14
CA ASN A 134 -22.02 -7.51 -5.45
C ASN A 134 -22.84 -6.25 -5.79
N GLN A 135 -22.40 -5.08 -5.31
CA GLN A 135 -23.06 -3.80 -5.54
C GLN A 135 -22.37 -3.06 -6.69
N LYS A 136 -22.73 -3.37 -7.94
CA LYS A 136 -22.07 -2.85 -9.16
C LYS A 136 -22.07 -1.33 -9.25
N GLU A 137 -23.20 -0.69 -8.95
CA GLU A 137 -23.35 0.77 -9.00
C GLU A 137 -22.45 1.44 -7.96
N ASN A 138 -22.43 0.89 -6.73
CA ASN A 138 -21.57 1.39 -5.66
C ASN A 138 -20.09 1.14 -5.96
N ALA A 139 -19.75 0.01 -6.60
CA ALA A 139 -18.38 -0.27 -7.03
C ALA A 139 -17.92 0.74 -8.08
N SER A 140 -18.78 1.08 -9.05
CA SER A 140 -18.50 2.10 -10.07
C SER A 140 -18.29 3.48 -9.43
N ALA A 141 -19.14 3.87 -8.48
CA ALA A 141 -18.97 5.12 -7.74
C ALA A 141 -17.69 5.14 -6.89
N ALA A 142 -17.37 4.03 -6.21
CA ALA A 142 -16.16 3.89 -5.41
C ALA A 142 -14.89 3.91 -6.28
N LEU A 143 -14.94 3.34 -7.49
CA LEU A 143 -13.83 3.35 -8.45
C LEU A 143 -13.46 4.78 -8.86
N ASN A 144 -14.44 5.65 -9.11
CA ASN A 144 -14.18 7.07 -9.35
C ASN A 144 -13.44 7.72 -8.18
N GLY A 145 -13.84 7.40 -6.95
CA GLY A 145 -13.16 7.87 -5.74
C GLY A 145 -11.71 7.38 -5.64
N VAL A 146 -11.42 6.17 -6.11
CA VAL A 146 -10.04 5.64 -6.19
C VAL A 146 -9.24 6.39 -7.26
N GLY A 147 -9.81 6.61 -8.45
CA GLY A 147 -9.15 7.35 -9.53
C GLY A 147 -8.69 8.74 -9.10
N VAL A 148 -9.59 9.53 -8.49
CA VAL A 148 -9.24 10.84 -7.95
C VAL A 148 -8.09 10.77 -6.94
N LYS A 149 -8.04 9.72 -6.11
CA LYS A 149 -6.96 9.55 -5.12
C LYS A 149 -5.63 9.11 -5.73
N LEU A 150 -5.66 8.33 -6.82
CA LEU A 150 -4.46 8.02 -7.58
C LEU A 150 -3.89 9.26 -8.27
N ASP A 151 -4.75 10.08 -8.88
CA ASP A 151 -4.32 11.31 -9.55
C ASP A 151 -3.71 12.31 -8.57
N LEU A 152 -4.36 12.55 -7.42
CA LEU A 152 -3.81 13.41 -6.37
C LEU A 152 -2.49 12.90 -5.82
N LEU A 153 -2.36 11.57 -5.64
CA LEU A 153 -1.11 10.97 -5.18
C LEU A 153 0.02 11.15 -6.21
N LYS A 154 -0.31 11.01 -7.49
CA LYS A 154 0.65 11.20 -8.59
C LYS A 154 1.16 12.64 -8.66
N GLU A 155 0.27 13.62 -8.54
CA GLU A 155 0.66 15.04 -8.47
C GLU A 155 1.56 15.33 -7.26
N GLU A 156 1.28 14.65 -6.15
CA GLU A 156 2.06 14.76 -4.92
C GLU A 156 3.47 14.18 -5.06
N ILE A 157 3.59 13.00 -5.66
CA ILE A 157 4.89 12.36 -5.98
C ILE A 157 5.70 13.25 -6.93
N ALA A 158 5.06 13.80 -7.97
CA ALA A 158 5.72 14.70 -8.91
C ALA A 158 6.23 15.99 -8.23
N SER A 159 5.46 16.53 -7.28
CA SER A 159 5.87 17.69 -6.48
C SER A 159 7.06 17.36 -5.57
N LEU A 160 7.05 16.18 -4.95
CA LEU A 160 8.14 15.70 -4.11
C LEU A 160 9.45 15.55 -4.90
N ASN A 161 9.39 14.94 -6.08
CA ASN A 161 10.55 14.78 -6.96
C ASN A 161 11.15 16.13 -7.38
N LYS A 162 10.30 17.13 -7.63
CA LYS A 162 10.74 18.49 -7.98
C LYS A 162 11.38 19.22 -6.80
N ASP A 163 10.84 19.07 -5.59
CA ASP A 163 11.35 19.74 -4.39
C ASP A 163 12.72 19.15 -3.94
N LEU A 164 13.09 17.96 -4.44
CA LEU A 164 14.37 17.28 -4.14
C LEU A 164 15.42 17.37 -5.27
N SER A 165 15.05 17.91 -6.44
CA SER A 165 15.93 18.15 -7.59
C SER A 165 16.64 19.50 -7.49
#